data_AF-A0A6A6JYM4-F1
#
_entry.id   AF-A0A6A6JYM4-F1
#
_cell.length_a   1.000
_cell.length_b   1.000
_cell.length_c   1.000
_cell.angle_alpha   90.00
_cell.angle_beta   90.00
_cell.angle_gamma   90.00
#
_symmetry.space_group_name_H-M   'P 1'
#
loop_
_entity.id
_entity.type
_entity.pdbx_description
1 polymer ?
#
loop_
_entity_poly.entity_id
_entity_poly.type
_entity_poly.pdbx_seq_one_letter_code
_entity_poly.pdbx_strand_id
1 'polypeptide(L)'
;MSREERTGGPQSRSSPSGSTTSAPSGRNASTNRAEEWSGVEDPSERRKIQNKLAQRRFREKIREQKEESEREAENQRRAGNAYATPEPGDIDTGSNELSGLPWGGVSMRHIVETGKTKDQSSRQSSRENSVYASASRTGGSSR
;
A
#
# COMPACT_ATOMS: atom_id res chain seq x y z
N MET A 1 -4.10 -7.13 -73.07
CA MET A 1 -5.40 -7.00 -73.77
C MET A 1 -6.34 -8.01 -73.15
N SER A 2 -7.47 -7.75 -72.52
CA SER A 2 -8.23 -6.58 -72.03
C SER A 2 -9.39 -7.17 -71.21
N ARG A 3 -10.08 -6.33 -70.42
CA ARG A 3 -11.40 -6.53 -69.76
C ARG A 3 -11.36 -7.23 -68.38
N GLU A 4 -12.04 -6.75 -67.35
CA GLU A 4 -13.00 -5.65 -67.24
C GLU A 4 -13.18 -5.22 -65.78
N GLU A 5 -13.36 -3.91 -65.62
CA GLU A 5 -13.75 -3.19 -64.41
C GLU A 5 -15.09 -3.68 -63.83
N ARG A 6 -15.19 -3.74 -62.49
CA ARG A 6 -16.47 -3.51 -61.80
C ARG A 6 -16.28 -2.48 -60.69
N THR A 7 -16.75 -1.29 -61.02
CA THR A 7 -16.99 -0.16 -60.13
C THR A 7 -18.24 -0.42 -59.29
N GLY A 8 -18.27 0.12 -58.07
CA GLY A 8 -19.43 0.11 -57.18
C GLY A 8 -19.13 0.58 -55.76
N GLY A 9 -18.99 1.90 -55.55
CA GLY A 9 -19.11 2.51 -54.21
C GLY A 9 -20.58 2.88 -53.90
N PRO A 10 -20.84 3.74 -52.89
CA PRO A 10 -20.56 3.63 -51.46
C PRO A 10 -21.89 3.48 -50.66
N GLN A 11 -21.85 2.99 -49.42
CA GLN A 11 -22.99 3.12 -48.50
C GLN A 11 -22.56 3.63 -47.12
N SER A 12 -22.79 4.93 -46.95
CA SER A 12 -22.79 5.68 -45.70
C SER A 12 -23.67 4.99 -44.65
N ARG A 13 -23.13 4.81 -43.44
CA ARG A 13 -23.96 4.56 -42.25
C ARG A 13 -23.65 5.65 -41.23
N SER A 14 -24.63 6.54 -41.13
CA SER A 14 -24.74 7.67 -40.21
C SER A 14 -24.62 7.22 -38.74
N SER A 15 -23.98 8.09 -37.95
CA SER A 15 -24.01 8.09 -36.50
C SER A 15 -25.43 8.31 -35.97
N PRO A 16 -25.78 7.75 -34.80
CA PRO A 16 -26.73 8.39 -33.90
C PRO A 16 -25.94 9.22 -32.87
N SER A 17 -25.96 10.53 -33.07
CA SER A 17 -25.90 11.48 -31.95
C SER A 17 -27.21 11.35 -31.18
N GLY A 18 -27.14 11.07 -29.88
CA GLY A 18 -28.34 10.93 -29.06
C GLY A 18 -28.04 10.90 -27.56
N SER A 19 -28.51 11.94 -26.90
CA SER A 19 -28.93 11.98 -25.49
C SER A 19 -27.86 12.21 -24.41
N THR A 20 -27.71 13.48 -24.06
CA THR A 20 -27.55 13.95 -22.67
C THR A 20 -28.63 13.39 -21.74
N THR A 21 -28.40 13.50 -20.42
CA THR A 21 -29.18 13.01 -19.25
C THR A 21 -28.88 11.55 -18.90
N SER A 22 -28.42 11.17 -17.71
CA SER A 22 -28.46 11.79 -16.39
C SER A 22 -27.37 11.13 -15.52
N ALA A 23 -26.58 11.94 -14.80
CA ALA A 23 -25.68 11.45 -13.77
C ALA A 23 -26.50 10.79 -12.64
N PRO A 24 -26.23 9.54 -12.23
CA PRO A 24 -26.88 8.98 -11.06
C PRO A 24 -26.21 9.56 -9.81
N SER A 25 -27.01 10.33 -9.07
CA SER A 25 -26.78 10.80 -7.72
C SER A 25 -26.05 9.73 -6.88
N GLY A 26 -24.83 10.07 -6.47
CA GLY A 26 -24.02 9.25 -5.58
C GLY A 26 -24.67 9.20 -4.21
N ARG A 27 -25.05 7.99 -3.78
CA ARG A 27 -24.94 7.44 -2.40
C ARG A 27 -25.77 6.17 -2.17
N ASN A 28 -26.77 5.86 -3.02
CA ASN A 28 -27.61 4.65 -2.91
C ASN A 28 -27.37 3.57 -3.99
N ALA A 29 -26.32 3.71 -4.81
CA ALA A 29 -26.06 2.84 -5.97
C ALA A 29 -25.18 1.61 -5.67
N SER A 30 -24.72 1.42 -4.43
CA SER A 30 -23.87 0.29 -4.04
C SER A 30 -24.70 -0.94 -3.64
N THR A 31 -25.82 -0.76 -2.93
CA THR A 31 -26.75 -1.83 -2.55
C THR A 31 -27.57 -2.32 -3.75
N ASN A 32 -28.15 -1.40 -4.54
CA ASN A 32 -28.94 -1.74 -5.74
C ASN A 32 -28.17 -2.53 -6.81
N ARG A 33 -26.84 -2.39 -6.91
CA ARG A 33 -26.03 -3.08 -7.94
C ARG A 33 -25.70 -4.54 -7.62
N ALA A 34 -25.68 -4.90 -6.33
CA ALA A 34 -25.48 -6.29 -5.94
C ALA A 34 -26.76 -7.11 -6.16
N GLU A 35 -27.92 -6.50 -5.93
CA GLU A 35 -29.24 -7.11 -6.13
C GLU A 35 -29.58 -7.30 -7.61
N GLU A 36 -29.00 -6.50 -8.51
CA GLU A 36 -29.27 -6.48 -9.96
C GLU A 36 -28.86 -7.78 -10.71
N TRP A 37 -28.03 -8.66 -10.15
CA TRP A 37 -27.67 -9.95 -10.78
C TRP A 37 -28.04 -11.17 -9.94
N SER A 38 -28.46 -10.99 -8.70
CA SER A 38 -29.03 -12.08 -7.89
C SER A 38 -30.51 -12.30 -8.20
N GLY A 39 -31.23 -11.27 -8.66
CA GLY A 39 -32.65 -11.34 -9.03
C GLY A 39 -32.95 -11.60 -10.51
N VAL A 40 -31.95 -11.86 -11.35
CA VAL A 40 -32.13 -12.07 -12.81
C VAL A 40 -32.40 -13.54 -13.10
N GLU A 41 -33.57 -13.83 -13.67
CA GLU A 41 -34.01 -15.19 -14.03
C GLU A 41 -33.27 -15.75 -15.25
N ASP A 42 -32.92 -14.91 -16.24
CA ASP A 42 -32.18 -15.36 -17.44
C ASP A 42 -30.66 -15.54 -17.16
N PRO A 43 -30.10 -16.76 -17.37
CA PRO A 43 -28.67 -17.01 -17.20
C PRO A 43 -27.77 -16.15 -18.10
N SER A 44 -28.20 -15.82 -19.31
CA SER A 44 -27.37 -15.08 -20.27
C SER A 44 -27.21 -13.62 -19.86
N GLU A 45 -28.31 -12.98 -19.46
CA GLU A 45 -28.30 -11.63 -18.90
C GLU A 45 -27.51 -11.56 -17.59
N ARG A 46 -27.69 -12.52 -16.68
CA ARG A 46 -26.90 -12.62 -15.46
C ARG A 46 -25.40 -12.67 -15.75
N ARG A 47 -24.99 -13.45 -16.75
CA ARG A 47 -23.57 -13.55 -17.14
C ARG A 47 -23.01 -12.24 -17.69
N LYS A 48 -23.80 -11.48 -18.46
CA LYS A 48 -23.40 -10.15 -18.96
C LYS A 48 -23.17 -9.17 -17.81
N ILE A 49 -24.06 -9.15 -16.82
CA ILE A 49 -23.95 -8.26 -15.65
C ILE A 49 -22.71 -8.62 -14.82
N GLN A 50 -22.47 -9.92 -14.59
CA GLN A 50 -21.26 -10.40 -13.92
C GLN A 50 -19.98 -9.96 -14.63
N ASN A 51 -19.88 -10.18 -15.95
CA ASN A 51 -18.71 -9.79 -16.72
C ASN A 51 -18.46 -8.28 -16.66
N LYS A 52 -19.51 -7.47 -16.74
CA LYS A 52 -19.43 -6.01 -16.61
C LYS A 52 -18.88 -5.61 -15.23
N LEU A 53 -19.35 -6.24 -14.17
CA LEU A 53 -18.88 -5.97 -12.81
C LEU A 53 -17.44 -6.45 -12.61
N ALA A 54 -17.10 -7.65 -13.08
CA ALA A 54 -15.76 -8.20 -13.02
C ALA A 54 -14.74 -7.29 -13.73
N GLN A 55 -15.07 -6.81 -14.94
CA GLN A 55 -14.22 -5.86 -15.67
C GLN A 55 -14.05 -4.54 -14.91
N ARG A 56 -15.14 -4.02 -14.33
CA ARG A 56 -15.07 -2.80 -13.51
C ARG A 56 -14.14 -3.00 -12.31
N ARG A 57 -14.33 -4.08 -11.55
CA ARG A 57 -13.48 -4.41 -10.39
C ARG A 57 -12.03 -4.65 -10.77
N PHE A 58 -11.79 -5.33 -11.89
CA PHE A 58 -10.45 -5.55 -12.42
C PHE A 58 -9.75 -4.23 -12.74
N ARG A 59 -10.42 -3.31 -13.45
CA ARG A 59 -9.90 -1.97 -13.75
C ARG A 59 -9.71 -1.13 -12.49
N GLU A 60 -10.63 -1.24 -11.52
CA GLU A 60 -10.49 -0.59 -10.22
C GLU A 60 -9.25 -1.08 -9.48
N LYS A 61 -9.05 -2.40 -9.39
CA LYS A 61 -7.90 -3.02 -8.72
C LYS A 61 -6.57 -2.66 -9.40
N ILE A 62 -6.52 -2.61 -10.73
CA ILE A 62 -5.30 -2.18 -11.46
C ILE A 62 -4.94 -0.73 -11.09
N ARG A 63 -5.93 0.16 -11.05
CA ARG A 63 -5.69 1.56 -10.70
C ARG A 63 -5.26 1.71 -9.24
N GLU A 64 -5.92 1.00 -8.35
CA GLU A 64 -5.62 0.99 -6.91
C GLU A 64 -4.21 0.47 -6.65
N GLN A 65 -3.79 -0.62 -7.29
CA GLN A 65 -2.44 -1.16 -7.15
C GLN A 65 -1.36 -0.18 -7.66
N LYS A 66 -1.68 0.58 -8.71
CA LYS A 66 -0.79 1.65 -9.18
C LYS A 66 -0.67 2.78 -8.16
N GLU A 67 -1.78 3.22 -7.58
CA GLU A 67 -1.78 4.27 -6.54
C GLU A 67 -1.12 3.79 -5.24
N GLU A 68 -1.35 2.54 -4.84
CA GLU A 68 -0.76 1.93 -3.66
C GLU A 68 0.76 1.86 -3.80
N SER A 69 1.28 1.42 -4.95
CA SER A 69 2.72 1.38 -5.18
C SER A 69 3.35 2.79 -5.21
N GLU A 70 2.65 3.79 -5.75
CA GLU A 70 3.08 5.19 -5.68
C GLU A 70 3.09 5.72 -4.24
N ARG A 71 2.04 5.44 -3.47
CA ARG A 71 1.93 5.82 -2.06
C ARG A 71 3.01 5.15 -1.21
N GLU A 72 3.29 3.88 -1.45
CA GLU A 72 4.35 3.14 -0.75
C GLU A 72 5.74 3.69 -1.11
N ALA A 73 6.01 3.98 -2.39
CA ALA A 73 7.27 4.57 -2.80
C ALA A 73 7.46 5.97 -2.19
N GLU A 74 6.41 6.79 -2.18
CA GLU A 74 6.45 8.09 -1.53
C GLU A 74 6.61 7.97 0.00
N ASN A 75 5.92 7.02 0.62
CA ASN A 75 6.08 6.76 2.04
C ASN A 75 7.49 6.27 2.36
N GLN A 76 8.07 5.34 1.59
CA GLN A 76 9.45 4.90 1.76
C GLN A 76 10.44 6.07 1.64
N ARG A 77 10.23 6.95 0.64
CA ARG A 77 11.04 8.17 0.47
C ARG A 77 10.96 9.08 1.70
N ARG A 78 9.76 9.28 2.26
CA ARG A 78 9.53 10.14 3.44
C ARG A 78 9.92 9.46 4.76
N ALA A 79 9.81 8.14 4.84
CA ALA A 79 10.00 7.35 6.04
C ALA A 79 11.48 7.03 6.33
N GLY A 80 12.39 7.32 5.40
CA GLY A 80 13.83 7.05 5.55
C GLY A 80 14.42 7.51 6.89
N ASN A 81 13.87 8.57 7.50
CA ASN A 81 14.30 9.08 8.81
C ASN A 81 13.16 9.27 9.82
N ALA A 82 11.91 8.90 9.50
CA ALA A 82 10.75 9.21 10.37
C ALA A 82 10.62 8.31 11.60
N TYR A 83 11.15 7.08 11.53
CA TYR A 83 11.16 6.12 12.63
C TYR A 83 12.58 5.72 13.07
N ALA A 84 13.60 6.36 12.51
CA ALA A 84 14.99 6.10 12.88
C ALA A 84 15.28 6.67 14.26
N THR A 85 15.82 5.85 15.16
CA THR A 85 16.29 6.34 16.47
C THR A 85 17.54 7.21 16.24
N PRO A 86 17.54 8.49 16.63
CA PRO A 86 18.65 9.40 16.35
C PRO A 86 19.98 8.84 16.87
N GLU A 87 21.09 9.05 16.14
CA GLU A 87 22.42 8.76 16.67
C GLU A 87 22.80 9.79 17.74
N PRO A 88 23.50 9.42 18.83
CA PRO A 88 24.04 10.41 19.76
C PRO A 88 24.93 11.48 19.09
N GLY A 89 25.46 11.23 17.88
CA GLY A 89 26.19 12.22 17.07
C GLY A 89 25.30 13.18 16.27
N ASP A 90 24.04 12.83 16.01
CA ASP A 90 23.10 13.66 15.22
C ASP A 90 22.35 14.69 16.08
N ILE A 91 22.43 14.55 17.40
CA ILE A 91 21.76 15.45 18.36
C ILE A 91 22.65 16.68 18.52
N ASP A 92 22.32 17.75 17.78
CA ASP A 92 23.03 19.02 17.83
C ASP A 92 23.11 19.57 19.27
N THR A 93 24.34 19.63 19.77
CA THR A 93 24.71 20.05 21.13
C THR A 93 24.52 21.54 21.40
N GLY A 94 24.13 22.35 20.40
CA GLY A 94 23.87 23.79 20.57
C GLY A 94 22.76 24.14 21.58
N SER A 95 21.97 23.16 22.02
CA SER A 95 20.95 23.33 23.07
C SER A 95 21.51 23.33 24.49
N ASN A 96 22.73 22.83 24.72
CA ASN A 96 23.34 22.81 26.06
C ASN A 96 23.93 24.19 26.46
N GLU A 97 24.17 25.06 25.48
CA GLU A 97 24.63 26.45 25.71
C GLU A 97 23.47 27.43 25.96
N LEU A 98 22.21 27.02 25.75
CA LEU A 98 21.03 27.89 25.88
C LEU A 98 20.31 27.78 27.23
N SER A 99 20.63 26.80 28.08
CA SER A 99 20.07 26.79 29.42
C SER A 99 20.82 27.83 30.26
N GLY A 100 20.31 29.06 30.34
CA GLY A 100 20.74 30.06 31.33
C GLY A 100 20.48 29.66 32.80
N LEU A 101 20.38 28.35 33.06
CA LEU A 101 20.23 27.70 34.34
C LEU A 101 21.63 27.38 34.88
N PRO A 102 21.96 27.75 36.13
CA PRO A 102 23.31 27.64 36.67
C PRO A 102 23.82 26.20 36.84
N TRP A 103 22.94 25.20 36.65
CA TRP A 103 23.20 23.77 36.79
C TRP A 103 23.20 23.02 35.45
N GLY A 104 22.97 23.70 34.32
CA GLY A 104 22.93 23.09 33.00
C GLY A 104 21.64 22.30 32.73
N GLY A 105 21.22 22.26 31.46
CA GLY A 105 20.04 21.54 31.00
C GLY A 105 20.25 20.03 30.90
N VAL A 106 19.15 19.30 30.70
CA VAL A 106 19.19 17.86 30.49
C VAL A 106 19.79 17.54 29.11
N SER A 107 20.88 16.77 29.08
CA SER A 107 21.55 16.38 27.84
C SER A 107 20.82 15.21 27.16
N MET A 108 20.11 15.52 26.07
CA MET A 108 19.47 14.51 25.20
C MET A 108 20.50 13.54 24.60
N ARG A 109 21.71 14.00 24.29
CA ARG A 109 22.83 13.14 23.84
C ARG A 109 23.13 12.06 24.87
N HIS A 110 23.28 12.44 26.14
CA HIS A 110 23.57 11.49 27.22
C HIS A 110 22.42 10.48 27.43
N ILE A 111 21.16 10.94 27.36
CA ILE A 111 19.99 10.06 27.47
C ILE A 111 19.96 9.02 26.35
N VAL A 112 20.22 9.44 25.11
CA VAL A 112 20.21 8.53 23.95
C VAL A 112 21.40 7.57 23.98
N GLU A 113 22.59 8.05 24.35
CA GLU A 113 23.81 7.23 24.49
C GLU A 113 23.68 6.17 25.59
N THR A 114 23.15 6.55 26.76
CA THR A 114 22.87 5.62 27.87
C THR A 114 21.77 4.62 27.52
N GLY A 115 20.75 5.05 26.78
CA GLY A 115 19.71 4.17 26.26
C GLY A 115 20.26 3.11 25.30
N LYS A 116 21.08 3.51 24.32
CA LYS A 116 21.67 2.59 23.33
C LYS A 116 22.67 1.61 23.94
N THR A 117 23.54 2.07 24.84
CA THR A 117 24.50 1.20 25.55
C THR A 117 23.78 0.14 26.39
N LYS A 118 22.70 0.52 27.07
CA LYS A 118 21.86 -0.42 27.82
C LYS A 118 21.13 -1.42 26.91
N ASP A 119 20.54 -0.96 25.81
CA ASP A 119 19.84 -1.85 24.86
C ASP A 119 20.81 -2.86 24.23
N GLN A 120 21.99 -2.41 23.79
CA GLN A 120 23.03 -3.29 23.25
C GLN A 120 23.51 -4.32 24.28
N SER A 121 23.76 -3.91 25.52
CA SER A 121 24.15 -4.83 26.59
C SER A 121 23.07 -5.90 26.84
N SER A 122 21.79 -5.51 26.83
CA SER A 122 20.67 -6.42 27.03
C SER A 122 20.50 -7.42 25.87
N ARG A 123 20.75 -6.97 24.64
CA ARG A 123 20.71 -7.84 23.46
C ARG A 123 21.86 -8.83 23.46
N GLN A 124 23.05 -8.42 23.89
CA GLN A 124 24.21 -9.30 23.99
C GLN A 124 24.02 -10.35 25.09
N SER A 125 23.59 -9.93 26.29
CA SER A 125 23.33 -10.86 27.39
C SER A 125 22.21 -11.86 27.09
N SER A 126 21.17 -11.43 26.36
CA SER A 126 20.07 -12.30 25.93
C SER A 126 20.54 -13.38 24.94
N ARG A 127 21.47 -13.03 24.03
CA ARG A 127 22.06 -13.98 23.08
C ARG A 127 22.92 -15.01 23.80
N GLU A 128 23.77 -14.57 24.72
CA GLU A 128 24.65 -15.44 25.52
C GLU A 128 23.85 -16.42 26.39
N ASN A 129 22.74 -15.96 26.99
CA ASN A 129 21.83 -16.84 27.76
C ASN A 129 21.08 -17.84 26.87
N SER A 130 20.71 -17.47 25.64
CA SER A 130 19.99 -18.35 24.70
C SER A 130 20.84 -19.51 24.14
N VAL A 131 22.15 -19.32 24.00
CA VAL A 131 23.07 -20.36 23.50
C VAL A 131 23.24 -21.49 24.52
N TYR A 132 23.30 -21.16 25.82
CA TYR A 132 23.32 -22.18 26.87
C TYR A 132 21.95 -22.85 27.07
N ALA A 133 20.85 -22.12 26.91
CA ALA A 133 19.49 -22.67 27.02
C ALA A 133 19.06 -23.55 25.82
N SER A 134 19.67 -23.38 24.64
CA SER A 134 19.42 -24.25 23.47
C SER A 134 20.20 -25.56 23.55
N ALA A 135 21.41 -25.54 24.12
CA ALA A 135 22.26 -26.72 24.30
C ALA A 135 21.71 -27.69 25.38
N SER A 136 20.92 -27.22 26.34
CA SER A 136 20.36 -28.06 27.41
C SER A 136 19.04 -28.76 27.04
N ARG A 137 18.49 -28.53 25.83
CA ARG A 137 17.21 -29.12 25.39
C ARG A 137 17.35 -30.36 24.50
N THR A 138 18.55 -30.69 24.03
CA THR A 138 18.78 -31.85 23.14
C THR A 138 19.19 -33.13 23.87
N GLY A 139 19.15 -33.12 25.21
CA GLY A 139 19.38 -34.31 26.03
C GLY A 139 18.12 -35.17 26.16
N GLY A 140 18.08 -36.27 25.41
CA GLY A 140 17.31 -37.45 25.81
C GLY A 140 16.27 -37.91 24.79
N SER A 141 16.66 -38.86 23.94
CA SER A 141 15.85 -40.04 23.57
C SER A 141 16.59 -40.84 22.51
N SER A 142 17.47 -41.74 22.93
CA SER A 142 17.83 -42.91 22.11
C SER A 142 17.21 -44.12 22.77
N ARG A 143 16.21 -44.68 22.10
CA ARG A 143 15.71 -46.04 22.31
C ARG A 143 16.46 -46.98 21.38
#